data_AF-A0A3M8T3R4-F1
#
_entry.id   AF-A0A3M8T3R4-F1
#
_cell.length_a   1.000
_cell.length_b   1.000
_cell.length_c   1.000
_cell.angle_alpha   90.00
_cell.angle_beta   90.00
_cell.angle_gamma   90.00
#
_symmetry.space_group_name_H-M   'P 1'
#
loop_
_entity.id
_entity.type
_entity.pdbx_description
1 polymer ?
#
loop_
_entity_poly.entity_id
_entity_poly.type
_entity_poly.pdbx_seq_one_letter_code
_entity_poly.pdbx_strand_id
1 'polypeptide(L)'
;MRVIRFLVALACLLAGAIVGALNRGPVQIDFGPVSVPTTLGVALIAALLLGVLLGGLAITASLVLPLQRRLARAQRTVDAAPSRTPES
;
A
#
# COMPACT_ATOMS: atom_id res chain seq x y z
N MET A 1 13.61 -5.39 -10.63
CA MET A 1 12.30 -4.77 -10.94
C MET A 1 11.56 -4.26 -9.70
N ARG A 2 11.09 -5.13 -8.79
CA ARG A 2 10.29 -4.71 -7.61
C ARG A 2 11.00 -3.78 -6.62
N VAL A 3 12.26 -4.09 -6.31
CA VAL A 3 13.06 -3.33 -5.32
C VAL A 3 13.34 -1.90 -5.79
N ILE A 4 13.66 -1.72 -7.07
CA ILE A 4 13.87 -0.39 -7.69
C ILE A 4 12.59 0.45 -7.56
N ARG A 5 11.43 -0.15 -7.80
CA ARG A 5 10.14 0.55 -7.68
C ARG A 5 9.83 0.99 -6.24
N PHE A 6 10.20 0.18 -5.24
CA PHE A 6 10.11 0.59 -3.84
C PHE A 6 11.11 1.68 -3.47
N LEU A 7 12.35 1.61 -3.97
CA LEU A 7 13.36 2.65 -3.75
C LEU A 7 12.95 3.99 -4.35
N VAL A 8 12.38 3.99 -5.57
CA VAL A 8 11.85 5.21 -6.20
C VAL A 8 10.66 5.78 -5.42
N ALA A 9 9.75 4.92 -4.96
CA ALA A 9 8.63 5.34 -4.12
C ALA A 9 9.13 5.96 -2.80
N LEU A 10 10.12 5.34 -2.15
CA LEU A 10 10.72 5.83 -0.91
C LEU A 10 11.47 7.15 -1.12
N ALA A 11 12.24 7.28 -2.21
CA ALA A 11 12.94 8.52 -2.53
C ALA A 11 11.96 9.67 -2.80
N CYS A 12 10.88 9.40 -3.54
CA CYS A 12 9.82 10.38 -3.79
C CYS A 12 9.07 10.76 -2.50
N LEU A 13 8.85 9.78 -1.60
CA LEU A 13 8.29 10.00 -0.27
C LEU A 13 9.15 10.96 0.56
N LEU A 14 10.45 10.65 0.65
CA LEU A 14 11.39 11.45 1.43
C LEU A 14 11.54 12.85 0.85
N ALA A 15 11.61 13.00 -0.48
CA ALA A 15 11.66 14.29 -1.14
C ALA A 15 10.41 15.14 -0.83
N GLY A 16 9.21 14.55 -0.93
CA GLY A 16 7.97 15.23 -0.60
C GLY A 16 7.88 15.64 0.88
N ALA A 17 8.34 14.77 1.79
CA ALA A 17 8.39 15.06 3.22
C ALA A 17 9.37 16.20 3.57
N ILE A 18 10.55 16.24 2.93
CA ILE A 18 11.54 17.31 3.10
C ILE A 18 10.97 18.64 2.59
N VAL A 19 10.41 18.66 1.37
CA VAL A 19 9.80 19.85 0.78
C VAL A 19 8.64 20.36 1.65
N GLY A 20 7.82 19.46 2.20
CA GLY A 20 6.78 19.81 3.16
C GLY A 20 7.34 20.40 4.45
N ALA A 21 8.30 19.74 5.10
CA ALA A 21 8.87 20.20 6.35
C ALA A 21 9.56 21.58 6.24
N LEU A 22 10.15 21.88 5.08
CA LEU A 22 10.75 23.19 4.79
C LEU A 22 9.70 24.26 4.47
N ASN A 23 8.52 23.88 3.98
CA ASN A 23 7.46 24.82 3.61
C ASN A 23 6.44 24.96 4.75
N ARG A 24 6.75 25.86 5.70
CA ARG A 24 5.89 26.20 6.84
C ARG A 24 4.88 27.31 6.53
N GLY A 25 4.48 27.45 5.26
CA GLY A 25 3.43 28.38 4.88
C GLY A 25 2.12 28.03 5.58
N PRO A 26 1.43 28.98 6.23
CA PRO A 26 0.08 28.75 6.74
C PRO A 26 -0.85 28.45 5.55
N VAL A 27 -1.59 27.35 5.65
CA VAL A 27 -2.52 26.87 4.61
C VAL A 27 -3.86 26.54 5.26
N GLN A 28 -4.94 26.94 4.62
CA GLN A 28 -6.27 26.45 4.97
C GLN A 28 -6.65 25.33 4.01
N ILE A 29 -7.10 24.20 4.57
CA ILE A 29 -7.68 23.11 3.78
C ILE A 29 -9.19 23.19 3.92
N ASP A 30 -9.87 23.46 2.81
CA ASP A 30 -11.31 23.57 2.74
C ASP A 30 -11.92 22.23 2.30
N PHE A 31 -12.68 21.59 3.19
CA PHE A 31 -13.41 20.35 2.93
C PHE A 31 -14.90 20.62 2.66
N GLY A 32 -15.24 21.80 2.11
CA GLY A 32 -16.61 22.28 1.96
C GLY A 32 -17.02 23.11 3.18
N PRO A 33 -17.91 22.63 4.08
CA PRO A 33 -18.34 23.41 5.25
C PRO A 33 -17.29 23.47 6.39
N VAL A 34 -16.21 22.71 6.30
CA VAL A 34 -15.18 22.60 7.34
C VAL A 34 -13.84 23.05 6.77
N SER A 35 -13.25 24.09 7.37
CA SER A 35 -11.88 24.53 7.08
C SER A 35 -10.96 24.14 8.23
N VAL A 36 -9.86 23.49 7.91
CA VAL A 36 -8.83 23.11 8.89
C VAL A 36 -7.59 23.97 8.67
N PRO A 37 -7.25 24.88 9.60
CA PRO A 37 -6.00 25.61 9.53
C PRO A 37 -4.85 24.66 9.83
N THR A 38 -3.89 24.58 8.91
CA THR A 38 -2.69 23.75 9.07
C THR A 38 -1.50 24.41 8.41
N THR A 39 -0.35 23.75 8.45
CA THR A 39 0.82 24.17 7.66
C THR A 39 0.95 23.29 6.43
N LEU A 40 1.47 23.86 5.34
CA LEU A 40 1.66 23.13 4.09
C LEU A 40 2.49 21.86 4.30
N GLY A 41 3.48 21.90 5.20
CA GLY A 41 4.24 20.72 5.59
C GLY A 41 3.44 19.60 6.23
N VAL A 42 2.58 19.93 7.21
CA VAL A 42 1.71 18.93 7.86
C VAL A 42 0.72 18.35 6.86
N ALA A 43 0.14 19.19 5.99
CA ALA A 43 -0.78 18.76 4.94
C ALA A 43 -0.12 17.77 3.97
N LEU A 44 1.10 18.09 3.50
CA LEU A 44 1.84 17.23 2.57
C LEU A 44 2.23 15.90 3.22
N ILE A 45 2.76 15.91 4.44
CA ILE A 45 3.13 14.68 5.14
C ILE A 45 1.89 13.80 5.37
N ALA A 46 0.77 14.39 5.80
CA ALA A 46 -0.47 13.64 6.03
C ALA A 46 -1.02 13.01 4.73
N ALA A 47 -1.07 13.78 3.64
CA ALA A 47 -1.51 13.29 2.33
C ALA A 47 -0.61 12.15 1.82
N LEU A 48 0.69 12.29 2.03
CA LEU A 48 1.70 11.32 1.63
C LEU A 48 1.58 10.01 2.43
N LEU A 49 1.40 10.11 3.75
CA LEU A 49 1.19 8.96 4.64
C LEU A 49 -0.08 8.19 4.24
N LEU A 50 -1.18 8.92 4.01
CA LEU A 50 -2.45 8.36 3.55
C LEU A 50 -2.30 7.66 2.19
N GLY A 51 -1.61 8.30 1.25
CA GLY A 51 -1.34 7.73 -0.07
C GLY A 51 -0.54 6.43 0.00
N VAL A 52 0.48 6.35 0.86
CA VAL A 52 1.26 5.10 1.08
C VAL A 52 0.40 4.02 1.71
N LEU A 53 -0.39 4.33 2.74
CA LEU A 53 -1.27 3.35 3.38
C LEU A 53 -2.28 2.78 2.38
N LEU A 54 -2.97 3.65 1.66
CA LEU A 54 -3.97 3.26 0.66
C LEU A 54 -3.33 2.50 -0.51
N GLY A 55 -2.18 2.96 -1.00
CA GLY A 55 -1.43 2.29 -2.08
C GLY A 55 -0.91 0.91 -1.66
N GLY A 56 -0.34 0.80 -0.45
CA GLY A 56 0.12 -0.47 0.11
C GLY A 56 -1.03 -1.47 0.31
N LEU A 57 -2.18 -0.99 0.81
CA LEU A 57 -3.38 -1.81 0.96
C LEU A 57 -3.92 -2.26 -0.40
N ALA A 58 -4.01 -1.36 -1.38
CA ALA A 58 -4.45 -1.68 -2.73
C ALA A 58 -3.55 -2.74 -3.41
N ILE A 59 -2.23 -2.61 -3.26
CA ILE A 59 -1.26 -3.59 -3.78
C ILE A 59 -1.43 -4.94 -3.09
N THR A 60 -1.58 -4.95 -1.77
CA THR A 60 -1.77 -6.18 -0.98
C THR A 60 -3.06 -6.89 -1.40
N ALA A 61 -4.17 -6.17 -1.47
CA ALA A 61 -5.46 -6.71 -1.92
C ALA A 61 -5.40 -7.22 -3.36
N SER A 62 -4.72 -6.52 -4.26
CA SER A 62 -4.66 -6.87 -5.68
C SER A 62 -3.74 -8.03 -5.99
N LEU A 63 -2.67 -8.24 -5.21
CA LEU A 63 -1.63 -9.23 -5.52
C LEU A 63 -1.63 -10.41 -4.55
N VAL A 64 -1.75 -10.17 -3.24
CA VAL A 64 -1.63 -11.22 -2.22
C VAL A 64 -2.90 -12.06 -2.16
N LEU A 65 -4.08 -11.43 -2.23
CA LEU A 65 -5.35 -12.15 -2.22
C LEU A 65 -5.51 -13.15 -3.37
N PRO A 66 -5.21 -12.82 -4.64
CA PRO A 66 -5.27 -13.81 -5.73
C PRO A 66 -4.18 -14.89 -5.62
N LEU A 67 -3.00 -14.57 -5.09
CA LEU A 67 -1.95 -15.57 -4.85
C LEU A 67 -2.37 -16.57 -3.78
N GLN A 68 -2.90 -16.12 -2.65
CA GLN A 68 -3.44 -17.00 -1.61
C GLN A 68 -4.59 -17.86 -2.13
N ARG A 69 -5.50 -17.28 -2.93
CA ARG A 69 -6.58 -18.05 -3.57
C ARG A 69 -6.05 -19.13 -4.53
N ARG A 70 -4.97 -18.85 -5.26
CA ARG A 70 -4.31 -19.83 -6.12
C ARG A 70 -3.64 -20.95 -5.32
N LEU A 71 -2.97 -20.60 -4.22
CA LEU A 71 -2.34 -21.58 -3.31
C LEU A 71 -3.39 -22.48 -2.65
N ALA A 72 -4.47 -21.91 -2.13
CA ALA A 72 -5.57 -22.66 -1.52
C ALA A 72 -6.26 -23.61 -2.52
N ARG A 73 -6.38 -23.21 -3.79
CA ARG A 73 -6.88 -24.10 -4.85
C ARG A 73 -5.88 -25.22 -5.15
N ALA A 74 -4.58 -24.93 -5.25
CA ALA A 74 -3.56 -25.93 -5.51
C ALA A 74 -3.47 -26.98 -4.39
N GLN A 75 -3.57 -26.57 -3.12
CA GLN A 75 -3.59 -27.49 -1.97
C GLN A 75 -4.78 -28.46 -2.02
N ARG A 76 -5.99 -27.98 -2.36
CA ARG A 76 -7.16 -28.87 -2.49
C ARG A 76 -7.02 -29.89 -3.62
N THR A 77 -6.34 -29.55 -4.71
CA THR A 77 -6.09 -30.51 -5.80
C THR A 77 -5.08 -31.58 -5.39
N VAL A 78 -4.10 -31.25 -4.53
CA VAL A 78 -3.13 -32.20 -3.99
C VAL A 78 -3.77 -33.14 -2.96
N ASP A 79 -4.61 -32.62 -2.05
CA ASP A 79 -5.32 -33.44 -1.06
C ASP A 79 -6.40 -34.35 -1.67
N ALA A 80 -6.93 -34.00 -2.85
CA ALA A 80 -7.90 -34.82 -3.58
C ALA A 80 -7.27 -35.94 -4.41
N ALA A 81 -5.93 -36.03 -4.49
CA ALA A 81 -5.27 -37.17 -5.13
C ALA A 81 -5.48 -38.42 -4.25
N PRO A 82 -6.30 -39.39 -4.69
CA PRO A 82 -6.62 -40.53 -3.84
C PRO A 82 -5.34 -41.31 -3.58
N SER A 83 -5.10 -41.62 -2.31
CA SER A 83 -4.17 -42.65 -1.88
C SER A 83 -4.52 -43.93 -2.63
N ARG A 84 -3.86 -44.17 -3.76
CA ARG A 84 -3.78 -45.51 -4.34
C ARG A 84 -2.94 -46.31 -3.36
N THR A 85 -3.60 -46.89 -2.37
CA THR A 85 -3.14 -48.12 -1.73
C THR A 85 -3.20 -49.18 -2.83
N PRO A 86 -2.07 -49.66 -3.38
CA PRO A 86 -2.10 -50.88 -4.15
C PRO A 86 -2.31 -51.99 -3.10
N GLU A 87 -3.56 -52.44 -2.99
CA GLU A 87 -3.87 -53.65 -2.23
C GLU A 87 -3.16 -54.83 -2.92
N SER A 88 -2.43 -55.59 -2.10
CA SER A 88 -1.50 -56.68 -2.42
C SER A 88 -2.16 -57.94 -2.95
#